data_AF-A0A5C6KD27-F1
#
_entry.id   AF-A0A5C6KD27-F1
#
_cell.length_a   1.000
_cell.length_b   1.000
_cell.length_c   1.000
_cell.angle_alpha   90.00
_cell.angle_beta   90.00
_cell.angle_gamma   90.00
#
_symmetry.space_group_name_H-M   'P 1'
#
loop_
_entity.id
_entity.type
_entity.pdbx_description
1 polymer ?
#
loop_
_entity_poly.entity_id
_entity_poly.type
_entity_poly.pdbx_seq_one_letter_code
_entity_poly.pdbx_strand_id
1 'polypeptide(L)'
;MTHNCLLDTIRNGDLICLGGGGPAGGEQRTALKSCRDRQSGLWGLRCGNKITVIPQYREVFDICADRAAVRFKDGRTGVVDKSGVLMVVTGCCRRLRFLKGELLSVTKEDGSDCYTDLKTN
;
A
#
# COMPACT_ATOMS: atom_id res chain seq x y z
N MET A 1 -36.31 -19.88 3.24
CA MET A 1 -35.12 -19.01 3.14
C MET A 1 -35.17 -18.06 4.32
N THR A 2 -34.87 -18.41 5.57
CA THR A 2 -33.83 -19.26 6.17
C THR A 2 -32.42 -18.84 5.78
N HIS A 3 -31.69 -18.43 6.82
CA HIS A 3 -30.31 -17.97 7.05
C HIS A 3 -29.13 -18.52 6.19
N ASN A 4 -29.40 -19.09 5.01
CA ASN A 4 -28.42 -19.73 4.14
C ASN A 4 -27.93 -18.84 2.99
N CYS A 5 -28.59 -17.72 2.69
CA CYS A 5 -28.16 -16.81 1.62
C CYS A 5 -26.98 -15.89 2.02
N LEU A 6 -26.63 -15.83 3.30
CA LEU A 6 -25.50 -15.03 3.79
C LEU A 6 -24.14 -15.68 3.47
N LEU A 7 -24.11 -17.00 3.24
CA LEU A 7 -22.90 -17.73 2.87
C LEU A 7 -22.63 -17.71 1.37
N ASP A 8 -23.63 -17.38 0.55
CA ASP A 8 -23.46 -17.27 -0.90
C ASP A 8 -22.64 -16.03 -1.29
N THR A 9 -22.71 -14.95 -0.50
CA THR A 9 -21.94 -13.72 -0.75
C THR A 9 -20.48 -13.84 -0.35
N ILE A 10 -20.13 -14.79 0.53
CA ILE A 10 -18.72 -15.13 0.83
C ILE A 10 -18.14 -16.02 -0.27
N ARG A 11 -18.99 -16.84 -0.93
CA ARG A 11 -18.61 -17.64 -2.10
C ARG A 11 -18.50 -16.80 -3.37
N ASN A 12 -19.31 -15.75 -3.51
CA ASN A 12 -19.28 -14.78 -4.61
C ASN A 12 -18.28 -13.65 -4.30
N GLY A 13 -17.02 -14.01 -4.11
CA GLY A 13 -15.89 -13.09 -4.05
C GLY A 13 -15.62 -12.47 -5.42
N ASP A 14 -16.52 -11.61 -5.89
CA ASP A 14 -16.37 -10.80 -7.11
C ASP A 14 -15.36 -9.66 -6.89
N LEU A 15 -14.12 -10.03 -6.60
CA LEU A 15 -12.97 -9.15 -6.75
C LEU A 15 -12.27 -9.50 -8.07
N ILE A 16 -12.90 -9.16 -9.18
CA ILE A 16 -12.21 -9.08 -10.47
C ILE A 16 -11.10 -8.03 -10.33
N CYS A 17 -9.87 -8.51 -10.19
CA CYS A 17 -8.67 -7.80 -10.58
C CYS A 17 -8.07 -8.62 -11.73
N LEU A 18 -8.32 -8.16 -12.96
CA LEU A 18 -7.72 -8.70 -14.17
C LEU A 18 -6.19 -8.68 -14.08
N GLY A 19 -5.54 -9.80 -14.40
CA GLY A 19 -4.16 -9.82 -14.87
C GLY A 19 -3.26 -10.94 -14.30
N GLY A 20 -3.10 -12.02 -15.08
CA GLY A 20 -1.83 -12.74 -15.25
C GLY A 20 -1.75 -14.14 -14.63
N GLY A 21 -1.87 -15.17 -15.47
CA GLY A 21 -1.60 -16.58 -15.13
C GLY A 21 -0.12 -16.85 -14.79
N GLY A 22 0.11 -17.92 -14.01
CA GLY A 22 1.40 -18.29 -13.40
C GLY A 22 2.48 -18.82 -14.36
N PRO A 23 3.62 -19.28 -13.80
CA PRO A 23 3.68 -20.70 -13.46
C PRO A 23 4.17 -21.02 -12.04
N ALA A 24 3.76 -22.20 -11.58
CA ALA A 24 4.07 -22.84 -10.31
C ALA A 24 5.56 -23.14 -10.12
N GLY A 25 6.01 -23.13 -8.86
CA GLY A 25 7.32 -23.62 -8.44
C GLY A 25 8.22 -22.52 -7.88
N GLY A 26 8.33 -22.46 -6.55
CA GLY A 26 9.00 -21.39 -5.81
C GLY A 26 7.94 -20.54 -5.08
N GLU A 27 8.22 -20.19 -3.84
CA GLU A 27 7.39 -19.28 -3.04
C GLU A 27 7.28 -17.95 -3.78
N GLN A 28 6.27 -17.81 -4.66
CA GLN A 28 6.08 -16.61 -5.46
C GLN A 28 5.84 -15.47 -4.48
N ARG A 29 6.88 -14.68 -4.21
CA ARG A 29 6.75 -13.44 -3.46
C ARG A 29 5.82 -12.55 -4.27
N THR A 30 4.56 -12.54 -3.85
CA THR A 30 3.54 -11.71 -4.48
C THR A 30 3.91 -10.26 -4.19
N ALA A 31 3.84 -9.41 -5.22
CA ALA A 31 4.21 -8.01 -5.08
C ALA A 31 3.24 -7.30 -4.11
N LEU A 32 3.79 -6.38 -3.30
CA LEU A 32 3.01 -5.48 -2.46
C LEU A 32 2.13 -4.59 -3.34
N LYS A 33 0.85 -4.46 -2.99
CA LYS A 33 -0.12 -3.60 -3.68
C LYS A 33 -0.97 -2.85 -2.68
N SER A 34 -1.41 -1.66 -3.05
CA SER A 34 -2.42 -0.91 -2.31
C SER A 34 -3.80 -1.52 -2.52
N CYS A 35 -4.64 -1.52 -1.50
CA CYS A 35 -6.06 -1.86 -1.61
C CYS A 35 -6.91 -0.76 -0.98
N ARG A 36 -7.91 -0.26 -1.71
CA ARG A 36 -8.83 0.74 -1.19
C ARG A 36 -10.05 0.05 -0.61
N ASP A 37 -10.38 0.39 0.62
CA ASP A 37 -11.66 0.04 1.21
C ASP A 37 -12.72 1.05 0.78
N ARG A 38 -13.81 0.55 0.19
CA ARG A 38 -14.88 1.40 -0.33
C ARG A 38 -15.77 1.96 0.78
N GLN A 39 -15.87 1.28 1.92
CA GLN A 39 -16.75 1.70 3.01
C GLN A 39 -16.14 2.88 3.78
N SER A 40 -14.88 2.78 4.19
CA SER A 40 -14.16 3.86 4.88
C SER A 40 -13.51 4.87 3.93
N GLY A 41 -13.30 4.50 2.67
CA GLY A 41 -12.53 5.29 1.71
C GLY A 41 -11.01 5.26 1.94
N LEU A 42 -10.54 4.56 2.98
CA LEU A 42 -9.14 4.46 3.36
C LEU A 42 -8.41 3.39 2.55
N TRP A 43 -7.09 3.45 2.60
CA TRP A 43 -6.19 2.52 1.93
C TRP A 43 -5.48 1.62 2.93
N GLY A 44 -5.34 0.35 2.55
CA GLY A 44 -4.50 -0.65 3.19
C GLY A 44 -3.47 -1.20 2.22
N LEU A 45 -2.75 -2.24 2.66
CA LEU A 45 -1.75 -2.94 1.85
C LEU A 45 -2.08 -4.43 1.78
N ARG A 46 -1.75 -5.05 0.66
CA ARG A 46 -1.88 -6.49 0.45
C ARG A 46 -0.70 -7.08 -0.31
N CYS A 47 -0.41 -8.33 0.00
CA CYS A 47 0.58 -9.17 -0.67
C CYS A 47 -0.18 -10.32 -1.31
N GLY A 48 -0.37 -10.25 -2.64
CA GLY A 48 -1.28 -11.15 -3.36
C GLY A 48 -2.72 -10.99 -2.86
N ASN A 49 -3.31 -12.09 -2.38
CA ASN A 49 -4.68 -12.10 -1.84
C ASN A 49 -4.75 -11.82 -0.34
N LYS A 50 -3.59 -11.71 0.34
CA LYS A 50 -3.52 -11.48 1.78
C LYS A 50 -3.42 -9.99 2.08
N ILE A 51 -4.40 -9.44 2.80
CA ILE A 51 -4.30 -8.10 3.38
C ILE A 51 -3.21 -8.15 4.46
N THR A 52 -2.18 -7.34 4.31
CA THR A 52 -1.06 -7.23 5.27
C THR A 52 -1.22 -6.04 6.20
N VAL A 53 -1.89 -4.98 5.73
CA VAL A 53 -2.24 -3.83 6.53
C VAL A 53 -3.69 -3.48 6.30
N ILE A 54 -4.48 -3.45 7.37
CA ILE A 54 -5.87 -3.04 7.31
C ILE A 54 -6.00 -1.59 6.80
N PRO A 55 -7.12 -1.22 6.15
CA PRO A 55 -7.35 0.13 5.67
C PRO A 55 -7.21 1.19 6.78
N GLN A 56 -6.11 1.96 6.75
CA GLN A 56 -5.80 2.97 7.75
C GLN A 56 -5.12 4.21 7.19
N TYR A 57 -4.65 4.16 5.94
CA TYR A 57 -3.99 5.29 5.29
C TYR A 57 -5.01 6.14 4.53
N ARG A 58 -4.82 7.45 4.55
CA ARG A 58 -5.62 8.36 3.70
C ARG A 58 -5.24 8.19 2.24
N GLU A 59 -3.98 7.88 1.97
CA GLU A 59 -3.44 7.78 0.63
C GLU A 59 -2.23 6.85 0.62
N VAL A 60 -2.03 6.16 -0.50
CA VAL A 60 -0.78 5.45 -0.83
C VAL A 60 -0.24 6.11 -2.09
N PHE A 61 0.88 6.83 -1.96
CA PHE A 61 1.44 7.63 -3.05
C PHE A 61 2.19 6.78 -4.06
N ASP A 62 2.95 5.80 -3.57
CA ASP A 62 3.84 4.98 -4.38
C ASP A 62 4.19 3.69 -3.65
N ILE A 63 4.53 2.64 -4.40
CA ILE A 63 4.93 1.33 -3.87
C ILE A 63 6.16 0.85 -4.63
N CYS A 64 7.19 0.43 -3.90
CA CYS A 64 8.40 -0.13 -4.47
C CYS A 64 8.85 -1.32 -3.62
N ALA A 65 9.00 -2.49 -4.26
CA ALA A 65 9.32 -3.76 -3.60
C ALA A 65 8.37 -4.03 -2.42
N ASP A 66 8.91 -4.13 -1.21
CA ASP A 66 8.18 -4.38 0.04
C ASP A 66 7.93 -3.10 0.86
N ARG A 67 8.00 -1.92 0.22
CA ARG A 67 7.80 -0.61 0.87
C ARG A 67 6.69 0.17 0.21
N ALA A 68 5.95 0.94 0.99
CA ALA A 68 4.90 1.83 0.52
C ALA A 68 5.09 3.23 1.12
N ALA A 69 4.95 4.25 0.26
CA ALA A 69 4.91 5.63 0.69
C ALA A 69 3.45 6.03 0.92
N VAL A 70 3.13 6.49 2.12
CA VAL A 70 1.73 6.64 2.58
C VAL A 70 1.47 7.99 3.25
N ARG A 71 0.20 8.37 3.30
CA ARG A 71 -0.32 9.45 4.15
C ARG A 71 -1.16 8.85 5.27
N PHE A 72 -0.79 9.14 6.51
CA PHE A 72 -1.48 8.71 7.72
C PHE A 72 -2.76 9.53 7.97
N LYS A 73 -3.60 9.07 8.90
CA LYS A 73 -4.85 9.76 9.26
C LYS A 73 -4.64 11.14 9.86
N ASP A 74 -3.50 11.35 10.50
CA ASP A 74 -3.09 12.64 11.09
C ASP A 74 -2.50 13.60 10.04
N GLY A 75 -2.43 13.21 8.77
CA GLY A 75 -1.89 14.02 7.68
C GLY A 75 -0.39 13.90 7.46
N ARG A 76 0.34 13.27 8.40
CA ARG A 76 1.77 12.99 8.21
C ARG A 76 1.97 12.00 7.08
N THR A 77 3.15 12.05 6.50
CA THR A 77 3.60 11.20 5.39
C THR A 77 4.85 10.44 5.81
N GLY A 78 5.04 9.27 5.21
CA GLY A 78 6.20 8.44 5.50
C GLY A 78 6.24 7.18 4.65
N VAL A 79 7.29 6.40 4.87
CA VAL A 79 7.49 5.10 4.25
C VAL A 79 7.24 4.01 5.27
N VAL A 80 6.44 3.02 4.92
CA VAL A 80 6.18 1.82 5.71
C VAL A 80 6.65 0.58 4.97
N ASP A 81 6.97 -0.49 5.71
CA ASP A 81 7.22 -1.81 5.13
C ASP A 81 5.89 -2.52 4.77
N LYS A 82 6.00 -3.73 4.22
CA LYS A 82 4.86 -4.59 3.85
C LYS A 82 3.92 -4.92 5.00
N SER A 83 4.41 -4.88 6.24
CA SER A 83 3.66 -5.15 7.48
C SER A 83 3.05 -3.87 8.08
N GLY A 84 3.36 -2.71 7.50
CA GLY A 84 2.91 -1.40 7.99
C GLY A 84 3.82 -0.79 9.06
N VAL A 85 5.00 -1.36 9.29
CA VAL A 85 5.99 -0.78 10.22
C VAL A 85 6.61 0.45 9.58
N LEU A 86 6.58 1.57 10.30
CA LEU A 86 7.15 2.84 9.86
C LEU A 86 8.67 2.74 9.73
N MET A 87 9.20 3.07 8.55
CA MET A 87 10.63 3.11 8.25
C MET A 87 11.18 4.54 8.24
N VAL A 88 10.44 5.49 7.63
CA VAL A 88 10.87 6.89 7.49
C VAL A 88 9.68 7.82 7.70
N VAL A 89 9.89 8.90 8.46
CA VAL A 89 8.92 10.00 8.62
C VAL A 89 9.38 11.21 7.82
N THR A 90 8.51 11.76 6.97
CA THR A 90 8.83 12.92 6.12
C THR A 90 8.07 14.19 6.53
N GLY A 91 7.19 14.12 7.54
CA GLY A 91 6.35 15.25 7.96
C GLY A 91 5.07 15.36 7.12
N CYS A 92 4.55 16.56 6.90
CA CYS A 92 3.38 16.80 6.05
C CYS A 92 3.85 17.19 4.64
N CYS A 93 3.79 16.25 3.70
CA CYS A 93 4.23 16.45 2.33
C CYS A 93 3.08 16.22 1.36
N ARG A 94 3.15 16.89 0.20
CA ARG A 94 2.15 16.78 -0.84
C ARG A 94 2.22 15.44 -1.56
N ARG A 95 3.44 14.93 -1.79
CA ARG A 95 3.69 13.66 -2.48
C ARG A 95 5.01 13.03 -2.06
N LEU A 96 5.03 11.70 -2.09
CA LEU A 96 6.23 10.88 -1.97
C LEU A 96 6.37 9.98 -3.21
N ARG A 97 7.61 9.75 -3.68
CA ARG A 97 7.89 8.85 -4.81
C ARG A 97 9.20 8.12 -4.62
N PHE A 98 9.19 6.80 -4.83
CA PHE A 98 10.42 6.01 -4.86
C PHE A 98 11.15 6.23 -6.18
N LEU A 99 12.45 6.45 -6.07
CA LEU A 99 13.37 6.58 -7.20
C LEU A 99 14.37 5.42 -7.19
N LYS A 100 15.19 5.33 -8.24
CA LYS A 100 16.27 4.36 -8.32
C LYS A 100 17.31 4.60 -7.21
N GLY A 101 18.01 3.54 -6.82
CA GLY A 101 19.10 3.64 -5.85
C GLY A 101 18.66 3.88 -4.42
N GLU A 102 17.44 3.47 -4.05
CA GLU A 102 16.86 3.69 -2.71
C GLU A 102 16.66 5.17 -2.33
N LEU A 103 16.51 6.04 -3.32
CA LEU A 103 16.20 7.45 -3.10
C LEU A 103 14.69 7.67 -3.02
N LEU A 104 14.25 8.53 -2.11
CA LEU A 104 12.87 8.99 -1.98
C LEU A 104 12.79 10.47 -2.37
N SER A 105 11.97 10.78 -3.37
CA SER A 105 11.57 12.16 -3.66
C SER A 105 10.41 12.57 -2.76
N VAL A 106 10.55 13.75 -2.16
CA VAL A 106 9.58 14.36 -1.26
C VAL A 106 9.19 15.70 -1.84
N THR A 107 7.95 15.81 -2.32
CA THR A 107 7.37 17.08 -2.76
C THR A 107 6.64 17.69 -1.57
N LYS A 108 7.12 18.85 -1.13
CA LYS A 108 6.54 19.62 -0.02
C LYS A 108 5.25 20.32 -0.46
N GLU A 109 4.53 20.88 0.49
CA GLU A 109 3.29 21.62 0.23
C GLU A 109 3.50 22.90 -0.60
N ASP A 110 4.66 23.55 -0.46
CA ASP A 110 5.07 24.70 -1.26
C ASP A 110 5.47 24.35 -2.70
N GLY A 111 5.42 23.05 -3.06
CA GLY A 111 5.79 22.53 -4.37
C GLY A 111 7.29 22.33 -4.58
N SER A 112 8.13 22.65 -3.58
CA SER A 112 9.55 22.33 -3.65
C SER A 112 9.80 20.83 -3.45
N ASP A 113 10.80 20.32 -4.16
CA ASP A 113 11.24 18.93 -4.05
C ASP A 113 12.53 18.83 -3.22
N CYS A 114 12.60 17.83 -2.36
CA CYS A 114 13.85 17.36 -1.74
C CYS A 114 13.98 15.84 -1.86
N TYR A 115 15.20 15.34 -1.68
CA TYR A 115 15.49 13.93 -1.81
C TYR A 115 16.07 13.37 -0.51
N THR A 116 15.60 12.20 -0.11
CA THR A 116 16.06 11.49 1.08
C THR A 116 16.58 10.13 0.67
N ASP A 117 17.81 9.81 1.06
CA ASP A 117 18.37 8.48 0.86
C ASP A 117 17.82 7.50 1.92
N LEU A 118 17.25 6.39 1.47
CA LEU A 118 16.69 5.34 2.34
C LEU A 118 17.74 4.31 2.79
N LYS A 119 19.00 4.39 2.33
CA LYS A 119 20.09 3.47 2.70
C LYS A 119 20.62 3.62 4.12
N THR A 120 20.14 4.59 4.89
CA THR A 120 20.80 4.92 6.15
C THR A 120 20.14 4.22 7.34
N ASN A 121 20.71 3.09 7.72
CA ASN A 121 21.04 2.78 9.12
C ASN A 121 22.38 2.05 9.17
#